data_AF-A0A396JSM3-F1
#
_entry.id   AF-A0A396JSM3-F1
#
_cell.length_a   1.000
_cell.length_b   1.000
_cell.length_c   1.000
_cell.angle_alpha   90.00
_cell.angle_beta   90.00
_cell.angle_gamma   90.00
#
_symmetry.space_group_name_H-M   'P 1'
#
loop_
_entity.id
_entity.type
_entity.pdbx_description
1 polymer ?
#
loop_
_entity_poly.entity_id
_entity_poly.type
_entity_poly.pdbx_seq_one_letter_code
_entity_poly.pdbx_strand_id
1 'polypeptide(L)' 'MGGQGKITLAKKVFDSKEVVGHFECRVWITVSQSYNIEVLLRRMLKKLYEQKGEHPLEDITEMDRDALIYELRNYLQKKR' A
#
# COMPACT_ATOMS: atom_id res chain seq x y z
N MET A 1 -20.58 12.86 -11.57
CA MET A 1 -21.17 11.57 -11.99
C MET A 1 -20.42 10.42 -11.34
N GLY A 2 -21.07 9.68 -10.45
CA GLY A 2 -20.59 8.39 -9.95
C GLY A 2 -21.00 7.26 -10.89
N GLY A 3 -20.35 6.09 -10.80
CA GLY A 3 -20.79 4.89 -11.52
C GLY A 3 -20.19 4.62 -12.90
N GLN A 4 -19.26 5.44 -13.39
CA GLN A 4 -18.58 5.19 -14.69
C GLN A 4 -17.50 4.08 -14.64
N GLY A 5 -17.48 3.25 -13.60
CA GLY A 5 -16.57 2.11 -13.53
C GLY A 5 -15.08 2.43 -13.34
N LYS A 6 -14.69 3.64 -12.92
CA LYS A 6 -13.27 4.03 -12.74
C LYS A 6 -12.52 3.09 -11.81
N ILE A 7 -13.14 2.80 -10.66
CA ILE A 7 -12.60 1.87 -9.66
C ILE A 7 -12.49 0.46 -10.26
N THR A 8 -13.52 0.02 -10.98
CA THR A 8 -13.56 -1.28 -11.63
C THR A 8 -12.45 -1.45 -12.67
N LEU A 9 -12.23 -0.44 -13.51
CA LEU A 9 -11.18 -0.47 -14.53
C LEU A 9 -9.78 -0.50 -13.89
N ALA A 10 -9.53 0.36 -12.90
CA ALA A 10 -8.26 0.37 -12.18
C ALA A 10 -8.01 -0.95 -11.45
N LYS A 11 -9.06 -1.57 -10.88
CA LYS A 11 -8.96 -2.87 -10.22
C LYS A 11 -8.66 -4.00 -11.20
N LYS A 12 -9.28 -4.00 -12.38
CA LYS A 12 -8.97 -4.95 -13.48
C LYS A 12 -7.51 -4.88 -13.90
N VAL A 13 -6.94 -3.68 -14.02
CA VAL A 13 -5.52 -3.51 -14.35
C VAL A 13 -4.64 -4.00 -13.19
N PHE A 14 -4.95 -3.60 -11.95
CA PHE A 14 -4.20 -3.99 -10.75
C PHE A 14 -4.12 -5.51 -10.55
N ASP A 15 -5.21 -6.23 -10.87
CA ASP A 15 -5.32 -7.69 -10.76
C ASP A 15 -4.87 -8.43 -12.04
N SER A 16 -4.47 -7.72 -13.09
CA SER A 16 -4.03 -8.35 -14.34
C SER A 16 -2.74 -9.15 -14.16
N LYS A 17 -2.60 -10.27 -14.89
CA LYS A 17 -1.40 -11.13 -14.80
C LYS A 17 -0.10 -10.37 -15.13
N GLU A 18 -0.16 -9.42 -16.06
CA GLU A 18 0.98 -8.58 -16.44
C GLU A 18 1.44 -7.72 -15.26
N VAL A 19 0.52 -6.99 -14.61
CA VAL A 19 0.84 -6.18 -13.43
C VAL A 19 1.25 -7.07 -12.24
N VAL A 20 0.62 -8.23 -12.09
CA VAL A 20 0.98 -9.21 -11.05
C VAL A 20 2.38 -9.74 -11.22
N GLY A 21 2.79 -10.05 -12.45
CA GLY A 21 4.12 -10.58 -12.75
C GLY A 21 5.22 -9.52 -12.78
N HIS A 22 4.88 -8.25 -12.97
CA HIS A 22 5.86 -7.17 -13.09
C HIS A 22 6.23 -6.53 -11.76
N PHE A 23 5.27 -6.31 -10.86
CA PHE A 23 5.51 -5.60 -9.61
C PHE A 23 5.54 -6.55 -8.41
N GLU A 24 6.70 -6.63 -7.74
CA GLU A 24 6.88 -7.46 -6.55
C GLU A 24 5.97 -7.02 -5.38
N CYS A 25 5.79 -5.71 -5.22
CA CYS A 25 4.99 -5.11 -4.14
C CYS A 25 3.78 -4.37 -4.71
N ARG A 26 2.57 -4.72 -4.25
CA ARG A 26 1.33 -4.12 -4.72
C ARG A 26 0.29 -4.04 -3.60
N VAL A 27 -0.19 -2.83 -3.32
CA VAL A 27 -1.22 -2.60 -2.32
C VAL A 27 -2.39 -1.82 -2.90
N TRP A 28 -3.60 -2.24 -2.52
CA TRP A 28 -4.84 -1.53 -2.86
C TRP A 28 -5.46 -0.95 -1.59
N ILE A 29 -5.59 0.37 -1.51
CA ILE A 29 -6.11 1.06 -0.33
C ILE A 29 -7.17 2.08 -0.75
N THR A 30 -8.32 2.02 -0.11
CA THR A 30 -9.36 3.03 -0.24
C THR A 30 -9.14 4.13 0.81
N VAL A 31 -9.19 5.39 0.39
CA VAL A 31 -9.15 6.56 1.27
C VAL A 31 -10.45 7.34 1.17
N SER A 32 -10.83 8.01 2.26
CA SER A 32 -11.93 8.97 2.31
C SER A 32 -11.46 10.34 1.78
N GLN A 33 -12.42 11.26 1.52
CA GLN A 33 -12.13 12.62 1.06
C GLN A 33 -11.16 13.36 1.98
N SER A 34 -11.38 13.27 3.29
CA SER A 34 -10.42 13.64 4.32
C SER A 34 -9.79 12.36 4.85
N TYR A 35 -8.46 12.27 4.84
CA TYR A 35 -7.74 11.11 5.38
C TYR A 35 -6.56 11.56 6.24
N ASN A 36 -6.21 10.73 7.22
CA ASN A 36 -4.97 10.87 7.98
C ASN A 36 -3.86 10.10 7.25
N ILE A 37 -2.80 10.82 6.89
CA ILE A 37 -1.64 10.29 6.17
C ILE A 37 -0.82 9.27 6.98
N GLU A 38 -0.67 9.42 8.28
CA GLU A 38 0.02 8.43 9.12
C GLU A 38 -0.77 7.13 9.16
N VAL A 39 -2.10 7.22 9.27
CA VAL A 39 -2.98 6.04 9.15
C VAL A 39 -2.84 5.38 7.77
N LEU A 40 -2.72 6.17 6.69
CA LEU A 40 -2.51 5.63 5.35
C LEU A 40 -1.16 4.91 5.23
N LEU A 41 -0.07 5.53 5.70
CA LEU A 41 1.28 4.96 5.65
C LEU A 41 1.37 3.67 6.47
N ARG A 42 0.79 3.65 7.68
CA ARG A 42 0.70 2.44 8.50
C ARG A 42 -0.06 1.32 7.79
N ARG A 43 -1.18 1.64 7.13
CA ARG A 43 -1.95 0.67 6.33
C ARG A 43 -1.14 0.15 5.13
N MET A 44 -0.35 1.00 4.47
CA MET A 44 0.54 0.56 3.38
C MET A 44 1.58 -0.43 3.89
N LEU A 45 2.33 -0.08 4.95
CA LEU A 45 3.34 -0.94 5.54
C LEU A 45 2.77 -2.29 5.97
N LYS A 46 1.67 -2.30 6.74
CA LYS A 46 1.03 -3.54 7.19
C LYS A 46 0.66 -4.46 6.02
N LYS A 47 0.03 -3.92 4.98
CA LYS A 47 -0.32 -4.70 3.78
C LYS A 47 0.90 -5.23 3.02
N LEU A 48 2.00 -4.48 2.99
CA LEU A 48 3.23 -4.90 2.33
C LEU A 48 3.88 -6.09 3.09
N TYR A 49 3.98 -6.02 4.41
CA TYR A 49 4.46 -7.14 5.23
C TYR A 49 3.55 -8.38 5.09
N GLU A 50 2.22 -8.20 5.16
CA GLU A 50 1.25 -9.26 4.94
C GLU A 50 1.41 -9.94 3.57
N GLN A 51 1.63 -9.15 2.50
CA GLN A 51 1.84 -9.67 1.15
C GLN A 51 3.07 -10.59 1.06
N LYS A 52 4.08 -10.35 1.91
CA LYS A 52 5.31 -11.14 1.99
C LYS A 52 5.26 -12.28 3.00
N GLY A 53 4.19 -12.40 3.79
CA GLY A 53 4.15 -13.32 4.92
C GLY A 53 5.12 -12.95 6.04
N GLU A 54 5.55 -11.68 6.07
CA GLU A 54 6.39 -11.13 7.13
C GLU A 54 5.51 -10.58 8.24
N HIS A 55 5.95 -10.70 9.49
CA HIS A 55 5.26 -10.07 10.61
C HIS A 55 5.50 -8.55 10.55
N PRO A 56 4.46 -7.71 10.62
CA PRO A 56 4.64 -6.27 10.73
C PRO A 56 5.49 -5.95 11.97
N LEU A 57 6.37 -4.95 11.87
CA LEU A 57 7.10 -4.46 13.03
C LEU A 57 6.09 -4.00 14.10
N GLU A 58 6.32 -4.42 15.36
CA GLU A 58 5.41 -4.15 16.49
C GLU A 58 5.24 -2.63 16.73
N ASP A 59 6.24 -1.84 16.35
CA ASP A 59 6.35 -0.40 16.55
C ASP A 59 5.67 0.47 15.46
N ILE A 60 5.19 -0.09 14.33
CA ILE A 60 4.52 0.68 13.24
C ILE A 60 3.35 1.51 13.78
N THR A 61 2.70 1.05 14.85
CA THR A 61 1.57 1.74 15.47
C THR A 61 1.98 3.01 16.22
N GLU A 62 3.24 3.10 16.66
CA GLU A 62 3.78 4.22 17.46
C GLU A 62 4.64 5.17 16.63
N MET A 63 5.19 4.71 15.50
CA MET A 63 6.01 5.53 14.60
C MET A 63 5.32 6.85 14.22
N ASP A 64 6.10 7.93 14.29
CA ASP A 64 5.72 9.21 13.69
C ASP A 64 5.74 9.14 12.15
N ARG A 65 5.32 10.23 11.53
CA ARG A 65 5.26 10.34 10.07
C ARG A 65 6.60 10.11 9.38
N ASP A 66 7.68 10.69 9.89
CA ASP A 66 8.97 10.65 9.21
C ASP A 66 9.58 9.25 9.30
N ALA A 67 9.41 8.59 10.45
CA ALA A 67 9.73 7.18 10.62
C ALA A 67 8.92 6.29 9.67
N LEU A 68 7.61 6.53 9.53
CA LEU A 68 6.77 5.78 8.59
C LEU A 68 7.20 5.95 7.13
N ILE A 69 7.56 7.18 6.73
CA ILE A 69 8.05 7.45 5.37
C ILE A 69 9.40 6.78 5.14
N TYR A 70 10.31 6.88 6.12
CA TYR A 70 11.63 6.26 6.06
C TYR A 70 11.50 4.74 5.89
N GLU A 71 10.70 4.09 6.74
CA GLU A 71 10.53 2.64 6.70
C GLU A 71 9.88 2.19 5.40
N LEU A 72 8.83 2.89 4.93
CA LEU A 72 8.19 2.56 3.65
C LEU A 72 9.17 2.69 2.47
N ARG A 73 10.02 3.72 2.46
CA ARG A 73 11.05 3.88 1.42
C ARG A 73 12.11 2.78 1.52
N ASN A 74 12.56 2.45 2.72
CA ASN A 74 13.54 1.39 2.97
C ASN A 74 13.01 0.04 2.49
N TYR A 75 11.75 -0.28 2.81
CA TYR A 75 11.07 -1.50 2.38
C TYR A 75 11.01 -1.61 0.85
N LEU A 76 10.64 -0.52 0.17
CA LEU A 76 10.45 -0.48 -1.28
C LEU A 76 11.76 -0.30 -2.09
N GLN A 77 12.84 0.16 -1.47
CA GLN A 77 14.07 0.59 -2.18
C GLN A 77 14.69 -0.49 -3.08
N LYS A 78 14.49 -1.77 -2.75
CA LYS A 78 15.05 -2.92 -3.48
C LYS A 78 13.99 -3.73 -4.23
N LYS A 79 12.78 -3.18 -4.38
CA LYS A 79 11.60 -3.85 -4.91
C LYS A 79 11.16 -3.08 -6.16
N ARG A 80 11.42 -3.65 -7.33
CA ARG A 80 10.90 -3.15 -8.62
C ARG A 80 9.71 -3.99 -9.03
#